data_AF-A0A7S1SVA5-F1
#
_entry.id   AF-A0A7S1SVA5-F1
#
_cell.length_a   1.000
_cell.length_b   1.000
_cell.length_c   1.000
_cell.angle_alpha   90.00
_cell.angle_beta   90.00
_cell.angle_gamma   90.00
#
_symmetry.space_group_name_H-M   'P 1'
#
loop_
_entity.id
_entity.type
_entity.pdbx_description
1 polymer ?
#
loop_
_entity_poly.entity_id
_entity_poly.type
_entity_poly.pdbx_seq_one_letter_code
_entity_poly.pdbx_strand_id
1 'polypeptide(L)'
;MAASVQIPPQPVPPYPEEPLARRRTGFVWSERYMWHNTGSWAGSVPCGIAACRGAFNQPGVHYENADTKRRLHNLLAACGLLEQLQPVKPRMATVKEVARFHSEEYIASVLEMSNAGGG
;
A
#
# COMPACT_ATOMS: atom_id res chain seq x y z
N MET A 1 -39.20 13.94 -8.28
CA MET A 1 -38.44 13.51 -9.47
C MET A 1 -37.16 14.34 -9.53
N ALA A 2 -36.00 13.74 -9.23
CA ALA A 2 -34.72 14.43 -9.32
C ALA A 2 -34.14 14.18 -10.71
N ALA A 3 -33.93 15.25 -11.48
CA ALA A 3 -33.32 15.17 -12.79
C ALA A 3 -31.87 14.72 -12.64
N SER A 4 -31.55 13.53 -13.18
CA SER A 4 -30.20 13.01 -13.28
C SER A 4 -29.37 13.95 -14.15
N VAL A 5 -28.45 14.70 -13.55
CA VAL A 5 -27.47 15.48 -14.30
C VAL A 5 -26.47 14.50 -14.92
N GLN A 6 -26.63 14.23 -16.21
CA GLN A 6 -25.61 13.53 -16.98
C GLN A 6 -24.45 14.49 -17.23
N ILE A 7 -23.34 14.27 -16.53
CA ILE A 7 -22.07 14.93 -16.84
C ILE A 7 -21.58 14.32 -18.17
N PRO A 8 -21.43 15.12 -19.24
CA PRO A 8 -20.90 14.61 -20.50
C PRO A 8 -19.46 14.12 -20.27
N PRO A 9 -19.05 13.00 -20.91
CA PRO A 9 -17.68 12.52 -20.82
C PRO A 9 -16.75 13.63 -21.29
N GLN A 10 -15.81 14.01 -20.44
CA GLN A 10 -14.75 14.94 -20.84
C GLN A 10 -13.90 14.25 -21.92
N PRO A 11 -13.44 15.00 -22.94
CA PRO A 11 -12.54 14.44 -23.94
C PRO A 11 -11.28 13.92 -23.25
N VAL A 12 -11.02 12.62 -23.38
CA VAL A 12 -9.72 12.07 -23.02
C VAL A 12 -8.69 12.71 -23.96
N PRO A 13 -7.61 13.32 -23.45
CA PRO A 13 -6.56 13.83 -24.32
C PRO A 13 -6.06 12.67 -25.19
N PRO A 14 -5.79 12.91 -26.49
CA PRO A 14 -5.26 11.86 -27.36
C PRO A 14 -3.97 11.33 -26.74
N TYR A 15 -3.85 10.00 -26.67
CA TYR A 15 -2.56 9.39 -26.37
C TYR A 15 -1.55 9.93 -27.40
N PRO A 16 -0.31 10.24 -27.00
CA PRO A 16 0.69 10.70 -27.94
C PRO A 16 0.84 9.67 -29.07
N GLU A 17 0.59 10.11 -30.31
CA GLU A 17 0.75 9.33 -31.55
C GLU A 17 2.23 8.99 -31.80
N GLU A 18 3.13 9.83 -31.27
CA GLU A 18 4.58 9.68 -31.34
C GLU A 18 5.10 8.80 -30.19
N PRO A 19 6.06 7.89 -30.42
CA PRO A 19 6.66 7.11 -29.36
C PRO A 19 7.27 8.05 -28.32
N LEU A 20 6.74 8.04 -27.10
CA LEU A 20 7.40 8.66 -25.95
C LEU A 20 8.84 8.12 -25.92
N ALA A 21 9.83 9.01 -25.93
CA ALA A 21 11.24 8.64 -25.82
C ALA A 21 11.40 7.52 -24.79
N ARG A 22 12.12 6.44 -25.11
CA ARG A 22 12.17 5.21 -24.31
C ARG A 22 12.58 5.50 -22.86
N ARG A 23 11.60 5.74 -21.99
CA ARG A 23 11.81 6.01 -20.56
C ARG A 23 12.01 4.68 -19.85
N ARG A 24 13.13 4.54 -19.14
CA ARG A 24 13.37 3.40 -18.27
C ARG A 24 12.69 3.66 -16.92
N THR A 25 11.50 3.12 -16.73
CA THR A 25 10.75 3.24 -15.48
C THR A 25 11.07 2.04 -14.59
N GLY A 26 11.62 2.29 -13.40
CA GLY A 26 11.88 1.25 -12.41
C GLY A 26 10.62 0.87 -11.63
N PHE A 27 10.48 -0.41 -11.27
CA PHE A 27 9.40 -0.91 -10.43
C PHE A 27 9.94 -1.81 -9.32
N VAL A 28 9.63 -1.48 -8.07
CA VAL A 28 10.09 -2.21 -6.88
C VAL A 28 8.91 -2.99 -6.31
N TRP A 29 9.07 -4.31 -6.22
CA TRP A 29 8.10 -5.20 -5.61
C TRP A 29 8.79 -6.33 -4.84
N SER A 30 8.18 -6.75 -3.73
CA SER A 30 8.50 -7.98 -3.03
C SER A 30 7.23 -8.53 -2.43
N GLU A 31 7.00 -9.83 -2.53
CA GLU A 31 5.84 -10.49 -1.89
C GLU A 31 5.85 -10.26 -0.37
N ARG A 32 7.03 -10.07 0.25
CA ARG A 32 7.17 -9.74 1.68
C ARG A 32 6.45 -8.46 2.08
N TYR A 33 6.25 -7.51 1.18
CA TYR A 33 5.49 -6.29 1.46
C TYR A 33 4.04 -6.60 1.83
N MET A 34 3.50 -7.70 1.30
CA MET A 34 2.13 -8.12 1.50
C MET A 34 1.93 -9.02 2.74
N TRP A 35 3.01 -9.28 3.49
CA TRP A 35 2.98 -10.14 4.67
C TRP A 35 2.90 -9.36 5.99
N HIS A 36 2.92 -8.03 5.94
CA HIS A 36 2.62 -7.21 7.10
C HIS A 36 1.17 -7.48 7.53
N ASN A 37 1.01 -8.06 8.72
CA ASN A 37 -0.29 -8.41 9.27
C ASN A 37 -0.86 -7.22 10.03
N THR A 38 -1.93 -6.63 9.51
CA THR A 38 -2.62 -5.51 10.16
C THR A 38 -3.56 -5.95 11.28
N GLY A 39 -3.76 -7.26 11.50
CA GLY A 39 -4.68 -7.78 12.50
C GLY A 39 -6.15 -7.61 12.12
N SER A 40 -7.05 -7.90 13.08
CA SER A 40 -8.49 -7.69 12.89
C SER A 40 -8.89 -6.28 13.35
N TRP A 41 -9.55 -5.54 12.46
CA TRP A 41 -9.93 -4.14 12.65
C TRP A 41 -11.27 -3.85 11.98
N ALA A 42 -11.90 -2.72 12.29
CA ALA A 42 -13.06 -2.24 11.56
C ALA A 42 -12.68 -0.97 10.78
N GLY A 43 -12.01 -1.13 9.64
CA GLY A 43 -11.41 0.00 8.94
C GLY A 43 -10.19 0.54 9.68
N SER A 44 -10.22 1.77 10.18
CA SER A 44 -9.12 2.37 10.96
C SER A 44 -9.35 2.35 12.47
N VAL A 45 -10.45 1.77 12.93
CA VAL A 45 -10.75 1.66 14.37
C VAL A 45 -10.60 0.21 14.85
N PRO A 46 -10.20 -0.01 16.12
CA PRO A 46 -10.11 -1.36 16.66
C PRO A 46 -11.44 -2.12 16.49
N CYS A 47 -11.39 -3.44 16.52
CA CYS A 47 -12.59 -4.28 16.58
C CYS A 47 -12.81 -4.88 17.97
N GLY A 48 -14.06 -5.24 18.28
CA GLY A 48 -14.43 -5.91 19.53
C GLY A 48 -14.62 -4.97 20.73
N ILE A 49 -15.40 -5.41 21.70
CA ILE A 49 -15.89 -4.57 22.80
C ILE A 49 -14.75 -4.05 23.69
N ALA A 50 -13.77 -4.92 23.98
CA ALA A 50 -12.65 -4.59 24.87
C ALA A 50 -11.72 -3.52 24.27
N ALA A 51 -11.34 -3.68 23.00
CA ALA A 51 -10.44 -2.75 22.32
C ALA A 51 -11.13 -1.42 21.95
N CYS A 52 -12.45 -1.44 21.75
CA CYS A 52 -13.23 -0.27 21.38
C CYS A 52 -13.84 0.48 22.57
N ARG A 53 -13.36 0.26 23.80
CA ARG A 53 -13.84 0.94 25.02
C ARG A 53 -15.37 0.86 25.19
N GLY A 54 -15.97 -0.28 24.87
CA GLY A 54 -17.41 -0.51 24.98
C GLY A 54 -18.21 -0.30 23.70
N ALA A 55 -17.60 0.16 22.60
CA ALA A 55 -18.28 0.20 21.30
C ALA A 55 -18.31 -1.17 20.60
N PHE A 56 -19.36 -1.42 19.82
CA PHE A 56 -19.58 -2.68 19.10
C PHE A 56 -19.09 -2.58 17.66
N ASN A 57 -17.78 -2.77 17.46
CA ASN A 57 -17.18 -2.82 16.12
C ASN A 57 -16.99 -4.28 15.68
N GLN A 58 -17.66 -4.66 14.60
CA GLN A 58 -17.52 -5.99 14.02
C GLN A 58 -16.07 -6.20 13.50
N PRO A 59 -15.43 -7.35 13.82
CA PRO A 59 -14.16 -7.73 13.21
C PRO A 59 -14.21 -7.70 11.68
N GLY A 60 -13.23 -7.06 11.07
CA GLY A 60 -13.11 -6.90 9.62
C GLY A 60 -11.67 -6.66 9.20
N VAL A 61 -11.50 -5.93 8.10
CA VAL A 61 -10.18 -5.61 7.54
C VAL A 61 -9.74 -4.19 7.90
N HIS A 62 -8.45 -4.03 8.18
CA HIS A 62 -7.86 -2.71 8.29
C HIS A 62 -7.78 -2.03 6.91
N TYR A 63 -7.87 -0.71 6.83
CA TYR A 63 -7.75 0.00 5.53
C TYR A 63 -6.36 -0.20 4.88
N GLU A 64 -5.31 -0.35 5.68
CA GLU A 64 -3.95 -0.63 5.20
C GLU A 64 -3.69 -2.10 4.84
N ASN A 65 -4.72 -2.94 4.72
CA ASN A 65 -4.56 -4.35 4.34
C ASN A 65 -3.78 -4.54 3.03
N ALA A 66 -3.14 -5.70 2.89
CA ALA A 66 -2.28 -6.05 1.76
C ALA A 66 -3.02 -6.14 0.41
N ASP A 67 -4.31 -6.50 0.41
CA ASP A 67 -5.04 -6.78 -0.83
C ASP A 67 -5.14 -5.55 -1.74
N THR A 68 -5.24 -4.35 -1.16
CA THR A 68 -5.23 -3.10 -1.93
C THR A 68 -4.00 -2.98 -2.82
N LYS A 69 -2.81 -3.24 -2.27
CA LYS A 69 -1.53 -3.19 -3.00
C LYS A 69 -1.32 -4.41 -3.90
N ARG A 70 -1.72 -5.60 -3.45
CA ARG A 70 -1.63 -6.84 -4.24
C ARG A 70 -2.50 -6.77 -5.50
N ARG A 71 -3.70 -6.21 -5.41
CA ARG A 71 -4.59 -5.99 -6.56
C ARG A 71 -4.01 -5.00 -7.57
N LEU A 72 -3.31 -3.96 -7.10
CA LEU A 72 -2.56 -3.06 -7.98
C LEU A 72 -1.49 -3.84 -8.76
N HIS A 73 -0.62 -4.59 -8.06
CA HIS A 73 0.40 -5.41 -8.73
C HIS A 73 -0.21 -6.39 -9.74
N ASN A 74 -1.29 -7.08 -9.37
CA ASN A 74 -1.99 -8.01 -10.25
C ASN A 74 -2.59 -7.33 -11.48
N LEU A 75 -3.11 -6.11 -11.33
CA LEU A 75 -3.60 -5.32 -12.46
C LEU A 75 -2.46 -4.98 -13.43
N LEU A 76 -1.29 -4.56 -12.91
CA LEU A 76 -0.12 -4.28 -13.73
C LEU A 76 0.35 -5.51 -14.52
N ALA A 77 0.28 -6.69 -13.90
CA ALA A 77 0.58 -7.96 -14.57
C ALA A 77 -0.47 -8.27 -15.64
N ALA A 78 -1.76 -8.19 -15.30
CA ALA A 78 -2.86 -8.54 -16.20
C ALA A 78 -2.93 -7.64 -17.44
N CYS A 79 -2.51 -6.38 -17.35
CA CYS A 79 -2.48 -5.46 -18.49
C CYS A 79 -1.15 -5.48 -19.28
N GLY A 80 -0.20 -6.34 -18.92
CA GLY A 80 1.10 -6.44 -19.60
C GLY A 80 2.03 -5.24 -19.37
N LEU A 81 1.81 -4.47 -18.28
CA LEU A 81 2.65 -3.31 -17.97
C LEU A 81 3.93 -3.72 -17.25
N LEU A 82 3.93 -4.80 -16.48
CA LEU A 82 5.13 -5.25 -15.76
C LEU A 82 6.30 -5.56 -16.71
N GLU A 83 6.02 -6.07 -17.90
CA GLU A 83 6.99 -6.38 -18.96
C GLU A 83 7.65 -5.13 -19.55
N GLN A 84 7.00 -3.97 -19.40
CA GLN A 84 7.49 -2.68 -19.87
C GLN A 84 8.28 -1.93 -18.78
N LEU A 85 8.26 -2.42 -17.54
CA LEU A 85 8.96 -1.84 -16.40
C LEU A 85 10.28 -2.57 -16.13
N GLN A 86 11.27 -1.82 -15.65
CA GLN A 86 12.52 -2.40 -15.19
C GLN A 86 12.35 -2.87 -13.74
N PRO A 87 12.36 -4.18 -13.44
CA PRO A 87 12.29 -4.65 -12.07
C PRO A 87 13.54 -4.20 -11.29
N VAL A 88 13.31 -3.70 -10.08
CA VAL A 88 14.33 -3.30 -9.13
C VAL A 88 14.17 -4.15 -7.87
N LYS A 89 15.14 -5.02 -7.62
CA LYS A 89 15.12 -5.92 -6.46
C LYS A 89 15.35 -5.13 -5.18
N PRO A 90 14.42 -5.15 -4.21
CA PRO A 90 14.62 -4.47 -2.94
C PRO A 90 15.63 -5.21 -2.06
N ARG A 91 16.25 -4.46 -1.14
CA ARG A 91 17.06 -4.96 -0.03
C ARG A 91 16.55 -4.38 1.28
N MET A 92 16.89 -5.02 2.40
CA MET A 92 16.65 -4.42 3.72
C MET A 92 17.42 -3.10 3.83
N ALA A 93 16.80 -2.10 4.44
CA ALA A 93 17.49 -0.88 4.84
C ALA A 93 18.43 -1.20 6.01
N THR A 94 19.61 -0.59 6.02
CA THR A 94 20.52 -0.67 7.16
C THR A 94 20.10 0.31 8.24
N VAL A 95 20.46 0.06 9.50
CA VAL A 95 20.17 0.98 10.62
C VAL A 95 20.70 2.38 10.33
N LYS A 96 21.91 2.50 9.76
CA LYS A 96 22.50 3.79 9.37
C LYS A 96 21.67 4.56 8.35
N GLU A 97 20.95 3.87 7.47
CA GLU A 97 20.08 4.52 6.47
C GLU A 97 18.78 5.00 7.09
N VAL A 98 18.20 4.22 8.01
CA VAL A 98 16.99 4.59 8.76
C VAL A 98 17.29 5.75 9.73
N ALA A 99 18.48 5.73 10.36
CA ALA A 99 18.94 6.75 11.30
C ALA A 99 19.21 8.12 10.66
N ARG A 100 19.10 8.26 9.33
CA ARG A 100 19.14 9.58 8.67
C ARG A 100 17.90 10.42 8.98
N PHE A 101 16.81 9.79 9.42
CA PHE A 101 15.55 10.45 9.72
C PHE A 101 15.04 10.16 11.14
N HIS A 102 15.26 8.93 11.64
CA HIS A 102 14.81 8.51 12.96
C HIS A 102 15.97 8.50 13.98
N SER A 103 15.67 8.71 15.26
CA SER A 103 16.66 8.52 16.33
C SER A 103 16.93 7.04 16.56
N GLU A 104 18.12 6.71 17.08
CA GLU A 104 18.48 5.32 17.40
C GLU A 104 17.56 4.71 18.46
N GLU A 105 17.11 5.52 19.43
CA GLU A 105 16.16 5.11 20.46
C GLU A 105 14.80 4.73 19.87
N TYR A 106 14.30 5.48 18.88
CA TYR A 106 13.05 5.14 18.20
C TYR A 106 13.19 3.87 17.36
N ILE A 107 14.32 3.69 16.67
CA ILE A 107 14.58 2.46 15.91
C ILE A 107 14.60 1.24 16.85
N ALA A 108 15.25 1.37 18.01
CA ALA A 108 15.29 0.32 19.02
C ALA A 108 13.89 -0.01 19.57
N SER A 109 13.05 0.99 19.84
CA SER A 109 11.70 0.75 20.36
C SER A 109 10.79 0.04 19.35
N VAL A 110 10.88 0.40 18.07
CA VAL A 110 10.15 -0.31 16.99
C VAL A 110 10.61 -1.76 16.87
N LEU A 111 11.91 -2.02 17.01
CA LEU A 111 12.45 -3.38 16.98
C LEU A 111 11.96 -4.21 18.18
N GLU A 112 11.95 -3.63 19.37
CA GLU A 112 11.43 -4.26 20.59
C GLU A 112 9.95 -4.63 20.44
N MET A 113 9.11 -3.69 19.99
CA MET A 113 7.68 -3.94 19.74
C MET A 113 7.48 -5.06 18.70
N SER A 114 8.23 -5.01 17.60
CA SER A 114 8.15 -6.06 16.57
C SER A 114 8.51 -7.44 17.12
N ASN A 115 9.51 -7.55 18.00
CA ASN A 115 9.89 -8.81 18.65
C ASN A 115 8.86 -9.28 19.69
N ALA A 116 8.13 -8.35 20.31
CA ALA A 116 7.07 -8.64 21.27
C ALA A 116 5.73 -9.08 20.62
N GLY A 117 5.68 -9.17 19.28
CA GLY A 117 4.50 -9.62 18.54
C GLY A 117 3.74 -8.52 17.79
N GLY A 118 4.21 -7.28 17.84
CA GLY A 118 3.68 -6.20 17.01
C GLY A 118 3.94 -4.80 17.57
N GLY A 119 4.08 -3.84 16.66
CA GLY A 119 4.20 -2.40 16.88
C GLY A 119 3.62 -1.64 15.71
#